data_AF-A0A7S1H9Z7-F1
#
_entry.id   AF-A0A7S1H9Z7-F1
#
_cell.length_a   1.000
_cell.length_b   1.000
_cell.length_c   1.000
_cell.angle_alpha   90.00
_cell.angle_beta   90.00
_cell.angle_gamma   90.00
#
_symmetry.space_group_name_H-M   'P 1'
#
loop_
_entity.id
_entity.type
_entity.pdbx_description
1 polymer ?
#
loop_
_entity_poly.entity_id
_entity_poly.type
_entity_poly.pdbx_seq_one_letter_code
_entity_poly.pdbx_strand_id
1 'polypeptide(L)'
;GGAMEEEEGGSLIYGLVGVIVHKGEASHGHYYSLLKHHPTGIWYKIDDETVTEFDLDNLPAECFGGVQTETRGFRAEKRLRNHNAFVLVYHRESDAQTERASCSDSSPSPDAASPASSGRPRG
;
A
#
# COMPACT_ATOMS: atom_id res chain seq x y z
N GLY A 1 -22.62 16.87 38.91
CA GLY A 1 -21.38 16.16 38.53
C GLY A 1 -21.34 16.16 37.03
N GLY A 2 -20.36 16.85 36.44
CA GLY A 2 -20.16 16.83 35.00
C GLY A 2 -19.58 15.48 34.61
N ALA A 3 -20.25 14.77 33.70
CA ALA A 3 -19.63 13.68 32.98
C ALA A 3 -18.55 14.32 32.09
N MET A 4 -17.28 14.06 32.41
CA MET A 4 -16.21 14.24 31.45
C MET A 4 -16.45 13.19 30.38
N GLU A 5 -16.89 13.62 29.20
CA GLU A 5 -16.80 12.82 27.99
C GLU A 5 -15.31 12.50 27.81
N GLU A 6 -14.93 11.25 28.04
CA GLU A 6 -13.63 10.74 27.65
C GLU A 6 -13.55 10.89 26.13
N GLU A 7 -12.71 11.81 25.64
CA GLU A 7 -12.30 11.76 24.25
C GLU A 7 -11.70 10.37 24.02
N GLU A 8 -12.37 9.55 23.21
CA GLU A 8 -11.78 8.34 22.66
C GLU A 8 -10.52 8.75 21.89
N GLY A 9 -9.38 8.65 22.56
CA GLY A 9 -8.06 8.78 21.96
C GLY A 9 -7.86 7.62 20.98
N GLY A 10 -8.41 7.76 19.77
CA GLY A 10 -8.30 6.77 18.72
C GLY A 10 -6.84 6.38 18.50
N SER A 11 -6.58 5.08 18.29
CA SER A 11 -5.23 4.54 18.17
C SER A 11 -4.43 5.28 17.10
N LEU A 12 -3.28 5.86 17.47
CA LEU A 12 -2.37 6.56 16.57
C LEU A 12 -1.42 5.58 15.86
N ILE A 13 -1.91 4.40 15.47
CA ILE A 13 -1.13 3.40 14.75
C ILE A 13 -1.29 3.62 13.25
N TYR A 14 -0.16 3.61 12.55
CA TYR A 14 -0.08 3.88 11.12
C TYR A 14 0.70 2.78 10.43
N GLY A 15 0.10 2.20 9.39
CA GLY A 15 0.73 1.22 8.52
C GLY A 15 1.38 1.91 7.32
N LEU A 16 2.63 1.58 7.02
CA LEU A 16 3.30 2.03 5.80
C LEU A 16 2.60 1.41 4.58
N VAL A 17 2.18 2.25 3.63
CA VAL A 17 1.50 1.82 2.41
C VAL A 17 2.22 2.24 1.13
N GLY A 18 3.16 3.18 1.25
CA GLY A 18 3.95 3.63 0.11
C GLY A 18 5.24 4.32 0.48
N VAL A 19 6.22 4.25 -0.42
CA VAL A 19 7.49 4.95 -0.33
C VAL A 19 7.80 5.55 -1.70
N ILE A 20 8.13 6.84 -1.75
CA ILE A 20 8.72 7.46 -2.93
C ILE A 20 10.22 7.49 -2.69
N VAL A 21 10.98 6.94 -3.64
CA VAL A 21 12.43 6.87 -3.59
C VAL A 21 13.00 7.84 -4.60
N HIS A 22 14.02 8.60 -4.19
CA HIS A 22 14.79 9.46 -5.08
C HIS A 22 16.16 8.85 -5.32
N LYS A 23 16.54 8.67 -6.58
CA LYS A 23 17.84 8.17 -7.02
C LYS A 23 18.58 9.26 -7.80
N GLY A 24 19.57 9.88 -7.18
CA GLY A 24 20.36 10.93 -7.82
C GLY A 24 20.92 11.94 -6.83
N GLU A 25 21.21 13.13 -7.35
CA GLU A 25 21.76 14.27 -6.62
C GLU A 25 20.66 15.30 -6.35
N ALA A 26 20.95 16.30 -5.50
CA ALA A 26 19.96 17.31 -5.13
C ALA A 26 19.39 18.11 -6.32
N SER A 27 20.16 18.25 -7.42
CA SER A 27 19.76 19.00 -8.60
C SER A 27 19.08 18.16 -9.68
N HIS A 28 19.34 16.86 -9.72
CA HIS A 28 18.76 15.96 -10.73
C HIS A 28 18.70 14.53 -10.20
N GLY A 29 17.69 13.79 -10.61
CA GLY A 29 17.59 12.39 -10.28
C GLY A 29 16.37 11.74 -10.90
N HIS A 30 16.11 10.53 -10.44
CA HIS A 30 15.03 9.68 -10.89
C HIS A 30 14.13 9.29 -9.71
N TYR A 31 12.83 9.35 -9.90
CA TYR A 31 11.86 9.00 -8.87
C TYR A 31 11.14 7.72 -9.25
N TYR A 32 11.01 6.83 -8.27
CA TYR A 32 10.17 5.64 -8.39
C TYR A 32 9.44 5.42 -7.07
N SER A 33 8.44 4.54 -7.09
CA SER A 33 7.63 4.28 -5.90
C SER A 33 7.56 2.80 -5.56
N LEU A 34 7.50 2.51 -4.27
CA LEU A 34 7.15 1.22 -3.71
C LEU A 34 5.76 1.36 -3.12
N LEU A 35 4.76 0.65 -3.63
CA LEU A 35 3.38 0.76 -3.19
C LEU A 35 2.82 -0.60 -2.78
N LYS A 36 2.07 -0.62 -1.68
CA LYS A 36 1.30 -1.77 -1.24
C LYS A 36 -0.03 -1.82 -1.97
N HIS A 37 -0.29 -2.90 -2.68
CA HIS A 37 -1.61 -3.16 -3.24
C HIS A 37 -2.56 -3.59 -2.11
N HIS A 38 -3.51 -2.75 -1.73
CA HIS A 38 -4.34 -2.95 -0.55
C HIS A 38 -5.15 -4.27 -0.53
N PRO A 39 -5.76 -4.74 -1.65
CA PRO A 39 -6.49 -6.00 -1.68
C PRO A 39 -5.64 -7.24 -1.43
N THR A 40 -4.43 -7.32 -2.00
CA THR A 40 -3.57 -8.52 -1.92
C THR A 40 -2.48 -8.42 -0.84
N GLY A 41 -2.17 -7.20 -0.40
CA GLY A 41 -1.05 -6.91 0.49
C GLY A 41 0.33 -6.99 -0.16
N ILE A 42 0.40 -7.32 -1.45
CA ILE A 42 1.64 -7.44 -2.23
C ILE A 42 2.22 -6.05 -2.48
N TRP A 43 3.53 -5.95 -2.40
CA TRP A 43 4.26 -4.72 -2.71
C TRP A 43 4.75 -4.73 -4.14
N TYR A 44 4.69 -3.57 -4.77
CA TYR A 44 5.17 -3.36 -6.12
C TYR A 44 6.15 -2.21 -6.17
N LYS A 45 7.24 -2.39 -6.92
CA LYS A 45 8.11 -1.32 -7.39
C LYS A 45 7.58 -0.84 -8.74
N ILE A 46 7.23 0.43 -8.80
CA ILE A 46 6.73 1.12 -9.98
C ILE A 46 7.80 2.13 -10.40
N ASP A 47 8.44 1.85 -11.52
CA ASP A 47 9.56 2.57 -12.10
C ASP A 47 9.21 2.94 -13.56
N ASP A 48 8.62 4.12 -13.74
CA ASP A 48 8.01 4.60 -14.98
C ASP A 48 7.05 3.57 -15.63
N GLU A 49 7.45 2.98 -16.75
CA GLU A 49 6.68 1.97 -17.50
C GLU A 49 6.82 0.56 -16.93
N THR A 50 7.74 0.35 -15.99
CA THR A 50 8.05 -0.97 -15.42
C THR A 50 7.41 -1.13 -14.05
N VAL A 51 6.59 -2.17 -13.89
CA VAL A 51 6.00 -2.57 -12.61
C VAL A 51 6.46 -3.98 -12.27
N THR A 52 7.06 -4.14 -11.09
CA THR A 52 7.58 -5.42 -10.61
C THR A 52 7.15 -5.66 -9.17
N GLU A 53 6.96 -6.92 -8.79
CA GLU A 53 6.78 -7.26 -7.38
C GLU A 53 8.03 -6.90 -6.58
N PHE A 54 7.82 -6.42 -5.36
CA PHE A 54 8.86 -6.01 -4.44
C PHE A 54 8.74 -6.77 -3.14
N ASP A 55 9.82 -7.39 -2.71
CA ASP A 55 9.90 -8.02 -1.39
C ASP A 55 10.32 -6.97 -0.36
N LEU A 56 9.47 -6.78 0.66
CA LEU A 56 9.67 -5.81 1.73
C LEU A 56 10.95 -6.03 2.53
N ASP A 57 11.50 -7.25 2.56
CA ASP A 57 12.78 -7.52 3.22
C ASP A 57 13.94 -6.76 2.56
N ASN A 58 13.77 -6.30 1.31
CA ASN A 58 14.73 -5.46 0.59
C ASN A 58 14.57 -3.95 0.86
N LEU A 59 13.56 -3.54 1.64
CA LEU A 59 13.32 -2.13 1.96
C LEU A 59 14.56 -1.43 2.57
N PRO A 60 15.33 -2.04 3.49
CA PRO A 60 16.55 -1.40 4.01
C PRO A 60 17.62 -1.21 2.93
N ALA A 61 17.70 -2.11 1.97
CA ALA A 61 18.64 -2.00 0.86
C ALA A 61 18.26 -0.86 -0.09
N GLU A 62 16.97 -0.76 -0.41
CA GLU A 62 16.42 0.18 -1.40
C GLU A 62 16.19 1.59 -0.82
N CYS A 63 15.87 1.73 0.48
CA CYS A 63 15.31 2.98 1.01
C CYS A 63 16.14 3.64 2.11
N PHE A 64 16.98 2.93 2.87
CA PHE A 64 17.62 3.55 4.05
C PHE A 64 18.83 4.43 3.70
N GLY A 65 19.35 4.33 2.48
CA GLY A 65 20.57 5.05 2.08
C GLY A 65 21.82 4.59 2.82
N GLY A 66 22.72 5.52 3.14
CA GLY A 66 23.96 5.25 3.88
C GLY A 66 25.12 4.75 3.03
N VAL A 67 26.13 4.18 3.69
CA VAL A 67 27.35 3.66 3.04
C VAL A 67 27.20 2.17 2.79
N GLN A 68 27.31 1.77 1.52
CA GLN A 68 27.35 0.38 1.11
C GLN A 68 28.80 -0.04 0.85
N THR A 69 29.16 -1.21 1.34
CA THR A 69 30.44 -1.84 0.98
C THR A 69 30.20 -2.72 -0.23
N GLU A 70 30.75 -2.33 -1.37
CA GLU A 70 30.76 -3.17 -2.58
C GLU A 70 32.09 -3.93 -2.65
N THR A 71 32.02 -5.23 -2.88
CA THR A 71 33.22 -6.04 -3.13
C THR A 71 33.43 -6.14 -4.63
N ARG A 72 34.51 -5.55 -5.15
CA ARG A 72 34.93 -5.66 -6.55
C ARG A 72 36.24 -6.43 -6.62
N GLY A 73 36.15 -7.71 -6.96
CA GLY A 73 37.30 -8.63 -6.95
C GLY A 73 37.82 -8.83 -5.52
N PHE A 74 39.12 -8.58 -5.30
CA PHE A 74 39.77 -8.74 -3.98
C PHE A 74 39.74 -7.47 -3.11
N ARG A 75 39.06 -6.39 -3.54
CA ARG A 75 38.95 -5.13 -2.78
C ARG A 75 37.51 -4.84 -2.39
N ALA A 76 37.32 -4.53 -1.12
CA ALA A 76 36.11 -3.94 -0.60
C ALA A 76 36.21 -2.40 -0.69
N GLU A 77 35.26 -1.77 -1.38
CA GLU A 77 35.18 -0.32 -1.52
C GLU A 77 33.90 0.18 -0.82
N LYS A 78 34.03 1.24 -0.03
CA LYS A 78 32.88 1.89 0.61
C LYS A 78 32.37 2.99 -0.30
N ARG A 79 31.10 2.92 -0.69
CA ARG A 79 30.43 3.95 -1.49
C ARG A 79 29.15 4.41 -0.81
N LEU A 80 28.84 5.68 -0.96
CA LEU A 80 27.54 6.21 -0.55
C LEU A 80 26.49 5.71 -1.53
N ARG A 81 25.35 5.25 -1.01
CA ARG A 81 24.19 4.95 -1.85
C ARG A 81 23.68 6.25 -2.46
N ASN A 82 23.36 6.18 -3.74
CA ASN A 82 22.80 7.30 -4.51
C ASN A 82 21.27 7.28 -4.55
N HIS A 83 20.63 6.48 -3.72
CA HIS A 83 19.17 6.38 -3.62
C HIS A 83 18.74 6.14 -2.17
N ASN A 84 17.62 6.74 -1.79
CA ASN A 84 16.98 6.58 -0.49
C ASN A 84 15.51 7.03 -0.52
N ALA A 85 14.76 6.67 0.52
CA ALA A 85 13.39 7.15 0.69
C ALA A 85 13.36 8.67 0.81
N PHE A 86 12.50 9.28 0.01
CA PHE A 86 12.25 10.71 -0.02
C PHE A 86 10.92 11.07 0.65
N VAL A 87 9.86 10.29 0.39
CA VAL A 87 8.54 10.47 1.02
C VAL A 87 8.02 9.12 1.50
N LEU A 88 7.42 9.09 2.68
CA LEU A 88 6.75 7.92 3.24
C LEU A 88 5.24 8.19 3.32
N VAL A 89 4.44 7.24 2.84
CA VAL A 89 2.98 7.32 2.83
C VAL A 89 2.43 6.27 3.78
N TYR A 90 1.56 6.70 4.69
CA TYR A 90 0.97 5.86 5.73
C TYR A 90 -0.55 5.97 5.73
N HIS A 91 -1.22 4.88 6.09
CA HIS A 91 -2.63 4.90 6.46
C HIS A 91 -2.78 4.68 7.96
N ARG A 92 -3.69 5.42 8.59
CA ARG A 92 -4.09 5.18 9.98
C ARG A 92 -4.91 3.89 10.04
N GLU A 93 -4.62 3.03 11.02
CA GLU A 93 -5.29 1.73 11.11
C GLU A 93 -6.80 1.84 11.35
N SER A 94 -7.24 2.83 12.11
CA SER A 94 -8.67 3.08 12.34
C SER A 94 -9.44 3.48 11.08
N ASP A 95 -8.78 4.17 10.13
CA ASP A 95 -9.39 4.56 8.86
C ASP A 95 -9.47 3.37 7.90
N ALA A 96 -8.46 2.49 7.93
CA ALA A 96 -8.42 1.28 7.09
C ALA A 96 -9.52 0.25 7.44
N GLN A 97 -9.95 0.17 8.70
CA GLN A 97 -11.08 -0.68 9.11
C GLN A 97 -12.41 -0.16 8.55
N THR A 98 -12.57 1.17 8.50
CA THR A 98 -13.79 1.80 7.99
C THR A 98 -13.96 1.54 6.49
N GLU A 99 -12.89 1.59 5.71
CA GLU A 99 -12.89 1.34 4.26
C GLU A 99 -13.08 -0.15 3.88
N ARG A 100 -12.64 -1.08 4.74
CA ARG A 100 -12.86 -2.53 4.52
C ARG A 100 -14.29 -2.97 4.85
N ALA A 101 -14.96 -2.27 5.75
CA ALA A 101 -16.34 -2.58 6.13
C ALA A 101 -17.38 -2.09 5.10
N SER A 102 -17.06 -1.06 4.30
CA SER A 102 -17.98 -0.47 3.33
C SER A 102 -18.16 -1.31 2.04
N CYS A 103 -17.26 -2.26 1.77
CA CYS A 103 -17.27 -3.09 0.57
C CYS A 103 -17.86 -4.50 0.76
N SER A 104 -18.40 -4.83 1.94
CA SER A 104 -19.02 -6.14 2.22
C SER A 104 -20.56 -6.18 2.18
N ASP A 105 -21.25 -5.07 1.87
CA ASP A 105 -22.73 -5.00 1.89
C ASP A 105 -23.41 -4.98 0.51
N SER A 106 -22.73 -5.44 -0.55
CA SER A 106 -23.35 -5.56 -1.88
C SER A 106 -23.15 -6.93 -2.52
N SER A 107 -23.62 -7.96 -1.82
CA SER A 107 -24.01 -9.22 -2.46
C SER A 107 -25.51 -9.16 -2.79
N PRO A 108 -25.93 -9.05 -4.07
CA PRO A 108 -27.33 -9.26 -4.43
C PRO A 108 -27.67 -10.76 -4.31
N SER A 109 -28.62 -11.09 -3.43
CA SER A 109 -29.16 -12.44 -3.27
C SER A 109 -29.79 -12.94 -4.58
N PRO A 110 -29.51 -14.17 -5.05
CA PRO A 110 -30.10 -14.70 -6.27
C PRO A 110 -31.53 -15.25 -6.12
N ASP A 111 -32.13 -15.20 -4.93
CA ASP A 111 -33.40 -15.89 -4.65
C ASP A 111 -34.60 -14.94 -4.60
N ALA A 112 -35.06 -14.50 -5.77
CA ALA A 112 -36.44 -14.05 -5.97
C ALA A 112 -36.99 -14.50 -7.33
N ALA A 113 -36.74 -15.76 -7.70
CA ALA A 113 -37.54 -16.43 -8.72
C ALA A 113 -38.90 -16.79 -8.10
N SER A 114 -39.89 -15.91 -8.26
CA SER A 114 -41.30 -16.23 -7.96
C SER A 114 -41.98 -16.94 -9.13
N PRO A 115 -42.96 -17.83 -8.84
CA PRO A 115 -43.39 -18.89 -9.74
C PRO A 115 -44.43 -18.45 -10.78
N ALA A 116 -44.52 -19.28 -11.83
CA ALA A 116 -45.41 -19.16 -12.98
C ALA A 116 -46.85 -18.79 -12.64
N SER A 117 -47.38 -17.73 -13.28
CA SER A 117 -48.80 -17.49 -13.38
C SER A 117 -49.33 -18.07 -14.69
N SER A 118 -50.29 -18.98 -14.52
CA SER A 118 -51.03 -19.68 -15.55
C SER A 118 -51.80 -18.72 -16.46
N GLY A 119 -51.46 -18.70 -17.74
CA GLY A 119 -52.30 -18.14 -18.79
C GLY A 119 -53.45 -19.09 -19.16
N ARG A 120 -54.68 -18.61 -19.05
CA ARG A 120 -55.93 -19.24 -19.52
C ARG A 120 -56.77 -18.13 -20.19
N PRO A 121 -57.77 -18.41 -21.03
CA PRO A 121 -57.78 -19.12 -22.32
C PRO A 121 -58.38 -18.27 -23.47
N ARG A 122 -58.53 -18.93 -24.65
CA ARG A 122 -59.48 -18.71 -25.77
C ARG A 122 -59.14 -17.68 -26.86
N GLY A 123 -59.26 -18.20 -28.09
CA GLY A 123 -59.19 -17.56 -29.39
C GLY A 123 -59.01 -18.65 -30.42
#